data_AF-A0A7C2M0T2-F1
#
_entry.id   AF-A0A7C2M0T2-F1
#
_cell.length_a   1.000
_cell.length_b   1.000
_cell.length_c   1.000
_cell.angle_alpha   90.00
_cell.angle_beta   90.00
_cell.angle_gamma   90.00
#
_symmetry.space_group_name_H-M   'P 1'
#
loop_
_entity.id
_entity.type
_entity.pdbx_description
1 polymer ?
#
loop_
_entity_poly.entity_id
_entity_poly.type
_entity_poly.pdbx_seq_one_letter_code
_entity_poly.pdbx_strand_id
1 'polypeptide(L)'
;MNRTITFRGTASILLILMAAAFSYGTPAVIFSPVGNWAYTAPGVAEGYTTGEMIIAETGDGFTVVMALDEFYQVEARDVKYEKNLLTFNLYVESELVTVSGKFNKDEFTGTVSYSGGVFDLTARRKQTGPED
;
A
#
# COMPACT_ATOMS: atom_id res chain seq x y z
N MET A 1 -15.67 -19.36 -80.15
CA MET A 1 -14.59 -18.62 -79.48
C MET A 1 -14.79 -18.76 -77.98
N ASN A 2 -14.05 -19.69 -77.36
CA ASN A 2 -14.18 -20.05 -75.94
C ASN A 2 -13.50 -19.01 -75.06
N ARG A 3 -14.14 -18.62 -73.95
CA ARG A 3 -13.47 -18.02 -72.80
C ARG A 3 -13.88 -18.76 -71.54
N THR A 4 -13.02 -19.68 -71.13
CA THR A 4 -12.92 -20.21 -69.78
C THR A 4 -12.35 -19.13 -68.85
N ILE A 5 -13.09 -18.77 -67.81
CA ILE A 5 -12.53 -18.08 -66.62
C ILE A 5 -13.10 -18.80 -65.38
N THR A 6 -12.38 -19.83 -64.97
CA THR A 6 -12.40 -20.36 -63.60
C THR A 6 -11.48 -19.47 -62.76
N PHE A 7 -12.01 -18.77 -61.76
CA PHE A 7 -11.20 -18.22 -60.67
C PHE A 7 -11.83 -18.59 -59.33
N ARG A 8 -11.11 -19.45 -58.63
CA ARG A 8 -11.37 -20.04 -57.32
C ARG A 8 -11.17 -18.93 -56.29
N GLY A 9 -12.16 -18.66 -55.45
CA GLY A 9 -12.06 -17.55 -54.50
C GLY A 9 -13.06 -17.57 -53.35
N THR A 10 -13.52 -18.75 -52.93
CA THR A 10 -14.36 -18.90 -51.72
C THR A 10 -13.55 -19.62 -50.64
N ALA A 11 -12.56 -18.94 -50.08
CA ALA A 11 -11.85 -19.42 -48.88
C ALA A 11 -11.28 -18.25 -48.06
N SER A 12 -11.98 -17.11 -48.03
CA SER A 12 -11.53 -15.91 -47.29
C SER A 12 -12.48 -15.51 -46.14
N ILE A 13 -13.42 -16.37 -45.77
CA ILE A 13 -14.36 -16.13 -44.66
C ILE A 13 -14.26 -17.30 -43.67
N LEU A 14 -13.08 -17.50 -43.09
CA LEU A 14 -12.91 -18.43 -41.96
C LEU A 14 -11.72 -18.05 -41.07
N LEU A 15 -11.43 -16.75 -40.93
CA LEU A 15 -10.34 -16.25 -40.08
C LEU A 15 -10.74 -14.97 -39.30
N ILE A 16 -12.02 -14.86 -38.90
CA ILE A 16 -12.52 -13.80 -37.99
C ILE A 16 -13.25 -14.45 -36.80
N LEU A 17 -12.70 -15.55 -36.30
CA LEU A 17 -13.12 -16.23 -35.07
C LEU A 17 -11.98 -16.25 -34.06
N MET A 18 -11.18 -15.17 -34.02
CA MET A 18 -10.29 -14.92 -32.89
C MET A 18 -11.18 -14.41 -31.76
N ALA A 19 -11.82 -15.36 -31.08
CA ALA A 19 -12.58 -15.13 -29.87
C ALA A 19 -11.68 -14.33 -28.93
N ALA A 20 -12.08 -13.09 -28.68
CA ALA A 20 -11.50 -12.27 -27.63
C ALA A 20 -11.91 -12.89 -26.30
N ALA A 21 -11.20 -13.96 -25.90
CA ALA A 21 -11.15 -14.40 -24.52
C ALA A 21 -10.33 -13.35 -23.76
N PHE A 22 -10.91 -12.16 -23.58
CA PHE A 22 -10.54 -11.33 -22.45
C PHE A 22 -10.94 -12.14 -21.22
N SER A 23 -10.01 -12.96 -20.74
CA SER A 23 -10.05 -13.43 -19.38
C SER A 23 -10.12 -12.16 -18.52
N TYR A 24 -11.31 -11.84 -18.04
CA TYR A 24 -11.49 -10.89 -16.97
C TYR A 24 -10.73 -11.49 -15.78
N GLY A 25 -9.46 -11.13 -15.65
CA GLY A 25 -8.72 -11.39 -14.44
C GLY A 25 -9.53 -10.78 -13.31
N THR A 26 -9.90 -11.58 -12.32
CA THR A 26 -10.44 -11.07 -11.07
C THR A 26 -9.56 -9.90 -10.63
N PRO A 27 -10.12 -8.69 -10.41
CA PRO A 27 -9.31 -7.59 -9.91
C PRO A 27 -8.65 -8.10 -8.63
N ALA A 28 -7.32 -7.99 -8.57
CA ALA A 28 -6.60 -8.31 -7.35
C ALA A 28 -7.26 -7.50 -6.23
N VAL A 29 -7.66 -8.16 -5.14
CA VAL A 29 -8.13 -7.44 -3.95
C VAL A 29 -6.93 -6.65 -3.46
N ILE A 30 -6.93 -5.35 -3.72
CA ILE A 30 -5.86 -4.45 -3.32
C ILE A 30 -5.97 -4.30 -1.81
N PHE A 31 -4.93 -4.72 -1.10
CA PHE A 31 -4.86 -4.52 0.34
C PHE A 31 -4.80 -3.02 0.65
N SER A 32 -5.74 -2.55 1.49
CA SER A 32 -5.79 -1.17 1.96
C SER A 32 -5.10 -1.04 3.32
N PRO A 33 -4.11 -0.12 3.45
CA PRO A 33 -3.44 0.15 4.72
C PRO A 33 -4.28 1.06 5.64
N VAL A 34 -5.40 1.62 5.14
CA VAL A 34 -6.27 2.54 5.89
C VAL A 34 -6.72 1.92 7.21
N GLY A 35 -6.69 2.72 8.26
CA GLY A 35 -7.11 2.37 9.60
C GLY A 35 -6.07 2.68 10.65
N ASN A 36 -6.33 2.16 11.84
CA ASN A 36 -5.56 2.45 13.04
C ASN A 36 -4.69 1.24 13.41
N TRP A 37 -3.43 1.50 13.75
CA TRP A 37 -2.43 0.47 13.97
C TRP A 37 -1.69 0.74 15.28
N ALA A 38 -1.84 -0.13 16.27
CA ALA A 38 -1.05 -0.05 17.50
C ALA A 38 0.37 -0.52 17.21
N TYR A 39 1.38 0.34 17.39
CA TYR A 39 2.76 0.02 17.08
C TYR A 39 3.61 -0.23 18.33
N THR A 40 4.73 -0.92 18.13
CA THR A 40 5.79 -1.11 19.11
C THR A 40 7.15 -1.01 18.41
N ALA A 41 8.04 -0.20 18.96
CA ALA A 41 9.39 0.05 18.47
C ALA A 41 10.39 -0.09 19.63
N PRO A 42 10.86 -1.31 19.94
CA PRO A 42 11.80 -1.51 21.04
C PRO A 42 13.16 -0.86 20.75
N GLY A 43 13.78 -0.28 21.77
CA GLY A 43 15.13 0.29 21.68
C GLY A 43 15.20 1.75 21.24
N VAL A 44 14.09 2.35 20.80
CA VAL A 44 13.99 3.82 20.65
C VAL A 44 13.94 4.50 22.02
N ALA A 45 14.08 5.82 22.06
CA ALA A 45 14.03 6.59 23.30
C ALA A 45 12.71 6.37 24.07
N GLU A 46 12.78 6.42 25.41
CA GLU A 46 11.60 6.30 26.26
C GLU A 46 10.55 7.37 25.90
N GLY A 47 9.28 6.97 25.95
CA GLY A 47 8.15 7.80 25.50
C GLY A 47 7.75 7.58 24.05
N TYR A 48 8.57 6.91 23.23
CA TYR A 48 8.25 6.65 21.80
C TYR A 48 8.15 5.15 21.46
N THR A 49 8.29 4.28 22.45
CA THR A 49 8.35 2.81 22.26
C THR A 49 7.03 2.19 21.83
N THR A 50 5.90 2.85 22.11
CA THR A 50 4.55 2.42 21.73
C THR A 50 3.71 3.61 21.34
N GLY A 51 2.68 3.37 20.54
CA GLY A 51 1.73 4.41 20.17
C GLY A 51 0.77 3.90 19.09
N GLU A 52 0.20 4.82 18.32
CA GLU A 52 -0.74 4.52 17.25
C GLU A 52 -0.35 5.17 15.93
N MET A 53 -0.32 4.38 14.87
CA MET A 53 -0.17 4.84 13.50
C MET A 53 -1.56 4.86 12.85
N ILE A 54 -2.01 6.05 12.46
CA ILE A 54 -3.32 6.29 11.85
C ILE A 54 -3.08 6.56 10.37
N ILE A 55 -3.69 5.75 9.50
CA ILE A 55 -3.55 5.85 8.05
C ILE A 55 -4.92 6.19 7.47
N ALA A 56 -5.01 7.28 6.73
CA ALA A 56 -6.21 7.68 6.00
C ALA A 56 -5.91 7.85 4.52
N GLU A 57 -6.91 7.57 3.68
CA GLU A 57 -6.87 7.84 2.25
C GLU A 57 -7.29 9.29 1.99
N THR A 58 -6.61 9.93 1.06
CA THR A 58 -6.90 11.28 0.58
C THR A 58 -6.98 11.25 -0.94
N GLY A 59 -7.48 12.33 -1.56
CA GLY A 59 -7.57 12.40 -3.02
C GLY A 59 -6.23 12.19 -3.75
N ASP A 60 -5.10 12.45 -3.08
CA ASP A 60 -3.75 12.42 -3.65
C ASP A 60 -2.88 11.25 -3.12
N GLY A 61 -3.45 10.31 -2.34
CA GLY A 61 -2.72 9.18 -1.78
C GLY A 61 -3.08 8.92 -0.32
N PHE A 62 -2.08 8.78 0.56
CA PHE A 62 -2.28 8.48 1.98
C PHE A 62 -1.71 9.57 2.87
N THR A 63 -2.42 9.87 3.95
CA THR A 63 -1.89 10.60 5.10
C THR A 63 -1.60 9.62 6.22
N VAL A 64 -0.48 9.81 6.91
CA VAL A 64 -0.11 9.02 8.08
C VAL A 64 0.11 9.96 9.26
N VAL A 65 -0.49 9.63 10.40
CA VAL A 65 -0.27 10.34 11.67
C VAL A 65 0.24 9.34 12.69
N MET A 66 1.32 9.70 13.38
CA MET A 66 1.85 8.94 14.50
C MET A 66 1.41 9.62 15.80
N ALA A 67 0.48 9.02 16.52
CA ALA A 67 0.15 9.39 17.88
C ALA A 67 1.14 8.69 18.83
N LEU A 68 2.14 9.44 19.27
CA LEU A 68 3.21 8.96 20.13
C LEU A 68 2.71 8.83 21.58
N ASP A 69 1.81 9.73 22.00
CA ASP A 69 1.02 9.65 23.22
C ASP A 69 -0.38 10.30 23.00
N GLU A 70 -1.16 10.48 24.07
CA GLU A 70 -2.52 11.06 24.01
C GLU A 70 -2.55 12.54 23.57
N PHE A 71 -1.45 13.27 23.75
CA PHE A 71 -1.34 14.72 23.53
C PHE A 71 -0.37 15.08 22.40
N TYR A 72 0.43 14.13 21.92
CA TYR A 72 1.48 14.36 20.95
C TYR A 72 1.30 13.49 19.71
N GLN A 73 0.88 14.15 18.64
CA GLN A 73 0.69 13.56 17.32
C GLN A 73 1.60 14.24 16.31
N VAL A 74 2.22 13.45 15.44
CA VAL A 74 3.12 13.93 14.39
C VAL A 74 2.60 13.48 13.04
N GLU A 75 2.33 14.45 12.17
CA GLU A 75 1.94 14.18 10.79
C GLU A 75 3.16 13.81 9.94
N ALA A 76 3.03 12.73 9.19
CA ALA A 76 4.07 12.23 8.32
C ALA A 76 4.21 13.07 7.04
N ARG A 77 5.43 13.09 6.52
CA ARG A 77 5.80 13.70 5.23
C ARG A 77 6.34 12.66 4.28
N ASP A 78 6.33 13.00 2.99
CA ASP A 78 6.86 12.15 1.92
C ASP A 78 6.27 10.73 1.93
N VAL A 79 4.98 10.61 2.28
CA VAL A 79 4.27 9.34 2.39
C VAL A 79 4.22 8.66 1.02
N LYS A 80 4.76 7.44 0.95
CA LYS A 80 4.78 6.60 -0.25
C LYS A 80 4.25 5.22 0.10
N TYR A 81 3.27 4.76 -0.66
CA TYR A 81 2.70 3.44 -0.51
C TYR A 81 2.66 2.71 -1.85
N GLU A 82 3.52 1.71 -2.00
CA GLU A 82 3.64 0.94 -3.24
C GLU A 82 3.86 -0.54 -2.94
N LYS A 83 3.10 -1.43 -3.57
CA LYS A 83 3.25 -2.90 -3.43
C LYS A 83 3.31 -3.36 -1.95
N ASN A 84 2.41 -2.82 -1.12
CA ASN A 84 2.32 -3.07 0.32
C ASN A 84 3.52 -2.58 1.15
N LEU A 85 4.45 -1.80 0.56
CA LEU A 85 5.53 -1.12 1.26
C LEU A 85 5.09 0.32 1.54
N LEU A 86 5.10 0.71 2.81
CA LEU A 86 4.87 2.07 3.27
C LEU A 86 6.19 2.68 3.73
N THR A 87 6.52 3.85 3.20
CA THR A 87 7.66 4.66 3.63
C THR A 87 7.18 6.08 3.91
N PHE A 88 7.64 6.69 5.00
CA PHE A 88 7.35 8.08 5.32
C PHE A 88 8.38 8.65 6.30
N ASN A 89 8.38 9.98 6.39
CA ASN A 89 9.27 10.74 7.25
C ASN A 89 8.46 11.44 8.35
N LEU A 90 9.04 11.58 9.54
CA LEU A 90 8.52 12.36 10.65
C LEU A 90 9.60 13.34 11.10
N TYR A 91 9.18 14.48 11.63
CA TYR A 91 10.06 15.37 12.39
C TYR A 91 9.66 15.33 13.86
N VAL A 92 10.43 14.59 14.66
CA VAL A 92 10.24 14.50 16.11
C VAL A 92 11.34 15.33 16.75
N GLU A 93 10.98 16.38 17.48
CA GLU A 93 11.95 17.25 18.18
C GLU A 93 13.07 17.80 17.25
N SER A 94 12.71 18.16 16.02
CA SER A 94 13.62 18.61 14.94
C SER A 94 14.55 17.53 14.37
N GLU A 95 14.44 16.28 14.81
CA GLU A 95 15.13 15.14 14.22
C GLU A 95 14.28 14.51 13.11
N LEU A 96 14.92 14.22 11.98
CA LEU A 96 14.31 13.47 10.89
C LEU A 96 14.31 11.98 11.24
N VAL A 97 13.12 11.41 11.31
CA VAL A 97 12.88 9.99 11.55
C VAL A 97 12.24 9.38 10.32
N THR A 98 12.83 8.34 9.76
CA THR A 98 12.32 7.63 8.59
C THR A 98 11.72 6.29 9.02
N VAL A 99 10.47 6.04 8.65
CA VAL A 99 9.80 4.75 8.84
C VAL A 99 9.65 4.06 7.50
N SER A 100 9.95 2.76 7.44
CA SER A 100 9.79 1.94 6.24
C SER A 100 9.40 0.53 6.61
N GLY A 101 8.32 0.00 6.02
CA GLY A 101 7.88 -1.36 6.34
C GLY A 101 6.77 -1.87 5.45
N LYS A 102 6.43 -3.14 5.63
CA LYS A 102 5.45 -3.85 4.81
C LYS A 102 4.26 -4.29 5.63
N PHE A 103 3.11 -4.30 4.97
CA PHE A 103 1.91 -4.90 5.51
C PHE A 103 1.78 -6.37 5.12
N ASN A 104 1.35 -7.17 6.09
CA ASN A 104 0.90 -8.53 5.93
C ASN A 104 -0.42 -8.68 6.69
N LYS A 105 -1.54 -8.50 5.98
CA LYS A 105 -2.90 -8.51 6.56
C LYS A 105 -3.05 -7.49 7.70
N ASP A 106 -3.14 -7.96 8.94
CA ASP A 106 -3.35 -7.15 10.13
C ASP A 106 -2.06 -6.87 10.89
N GLU A 107 -0.91 -7.16 10.28
CA GLU A 107 0.41 -6.89 10.79
C GLU A 107 1.18 -5.94 9.87
N PHE A 108 1.92 -5.03 10.47
CA PHE A 108 2.95 -4.21 9.84
C PHE A 108 4.30 -4.60 10.45
N THR A 109 5.31 -4.76 9.61
CA THR A 109 6.70 -4.99 10.04
C THR A 109 7.63 -4.10 9.24
N GLY A 110 8.42 -3.31 9.94
CA GLY A 110 9.30 -2.33 9.35
C GLY A 110 10.41 -1.93 10.29
N THR A 111 11.04 -0.82 9.95
CA THR A 111 12.09 -0.20 10.74
C THR A 111 11.81 1.28 10.91
N VAL A 112 12.34 1.83 11.99
CA VAL A 112 12.47 3.26 12.24
C VAL A 112 13.96 3.60 12.25
N SER A 113 14.36 4.63 11.49
CA SER A 113 15.75 5.04 11.33
C SER A 113 15.90 6.53 11.61
N TYR A 114 16.88 6.87 12.44
CA TYR A 114 17.24 8.25 12.80
C TYR A 114 18.74 8.30 13.16
N SER A 115 19.24 9.44 13.66
CA SER A 115 20.67 9.60 13.93
C SER A 115 21.21 8.63 15.01
N GLY A 116 20.34 8.17 15.91
CA GLY A 116 20.67 7.22 16.97
C GLY A 116 20.70 5.75 16.53
N GLY A 117 20.28 5.43 15.30
CA GLY A 117 20.35 4.08 14.76
C GLY A 117 19.14 3.65 13.94
N VAL A 118 19.03 2.33 13.76
CA VAL A 118 17.91 1.68 13.08
C VAL A 118 17.31 0.67 14.05
N PHE A 119 16.00 0.74 14.27
CA PHE A 119 15.27 -0.08 15.22
C PHE A 119 14.09 -0.75 14.52
N ASP A 120 13.71 -1.92 15.01
CA ASP A 120 12.55 -2.63 14.49
C ASP A 120 11.26 -1.90 14.90
N LEU A 121 10.27 -1.89 14.00
CA LEU A 121 8.94 -1.37 14.27
C LEU A 121 7.90 -2.39 13.81
N THR A 122 7.04 -2.79 14.72
CA THR A 122 5.91 -3.67 14.43
C THR A 122 4.61 -2.96 14.73
N ALA A 123 3.54 -3.23 14.00
CA ALA A 123 2.22 -2.73 14.35
C ALA A 123 1.12 -3.76 14.08
N ARG A 124 0.05 -3.71 14.85
CA ARG A 124 -1.15 -4.52 14.64
C ARG A 124 -2.36 -3.64 14.40
N ARG A 125 -3.19 -4.01 13.43
CA ARG A 125 -4.44 -3.31 13.15
C ARG A 125 -5.33 -3.36 14.39
N LYS A 126 -5.76 -2.20 14.88
CA LYS A 126 -6.83 -2.12 15.87
C LYS A 126 -8.12 -2.52 15.16
N GLN A 127 -8.83 -3.50 15.70
CA GLN A 127 -10.19 -3.75 15.24
C GLN A 127 -11.01 -2.52 15.59
N THR A 128 -11.57 -1.85 14.59
CA THR A 128 -12.72 -0.98 14.83
C THR A 128 -13.79 -1.86 15.45
N GLY A 129 -14.12 -1.61 16.72
CA GLY A 129 -15.35 -2.14 17.30
C GLY A 129 -16.53 -1.70 16.41
N PRO A 130 -17.67 -2.42 16.43
CA PRO A 130 -18.84 -1.96 15.69
C PRO A 130 -19.11 -0.50 16.07
N GLU A 131 -19.16 0.39 15.07
CA GLU A 131 -19.77 1.71 15.23
C GLU A 131 -21.20 1.46 15.73
N ASP A 132 -21.50 1.92 16.96
CA ASP A 132 -22.87 2.03 17.48
C ASP A 132 -23.63 3.14 16.76
#